data_AF-A0A3E2W4C6-F1
#
_entry.id   AF-A0A3E2W4C6-F1
#
_cell.length_a   1.000
_cell.length_b   1.000
_cell.length_c   1.000
_cell.angle_alpha   90.00
_cell.angle_beta   90.00
_cell.angle_gamma   90.00
#
_symmetry.space_group_name_H-M   'P 1'
#
loop_
_entity.id
_entity.type
_entity.pdbx_description
1 polymer ?
#
loop_
_entity_poly.entity_id
_entity_poly.type
_entity_poly.pdbx_seq_one_letter_code
_entity_poly.pdbx_strand_id
1 'polypeptide(L)' 'MKSKRNKLIIGGVAGIVAMFLLSLFLPAFQPVAKAGALLIYALVNYVQIKEMKQNGQDIEKPALFTAAVLIIIGYLLFFT' A
#
# COMPACT_ATOMS: atom_id res chain seq x y z
N MET A 1 -4.51 20.24 -7.62
CA MET A 1 -4.16 19.16 -6.64
C MET A 1 -3.81 17.80 -7.27
N LYS A 2 -4.32 17.44 -8.46
CA LYS A 2 -4.02 16.18 -9.19
C LYS A 2 -2.52 15.79 -9.29
N SER A 3 -1.61 16.77 -9.45
CA SER A 3 -0.17 16.53 -9.60
C SER A 3 0.53 16.00 -8.32
N LYS A 4 0.12 16.46 -7.12
CA LYS A 4 0.70 15.99 -5.85
C LYS A 4 0.32 14.53 -5.56
N ARG A 5 -0.90 14.12 -5.92
CA ARG A 5 -1.39 12.75 -5.77
C ARG A 5 -0.62 11.76 -6.65
N ASN A 6 -0.39 12.11 -7.92
CA ASN A 6 0.42 11.25 -8.80
C ASN A 6 1.84 11.07 -8.26
N LYS A 7 2.46 12.12 -7.71
CA LYS A 7 3.79 12.00 -7.08
C LYS A 7 3.79 11.07 -5.87
N LEU A 8 2.74 11.09 -5.05
CA LEU A 8 2.64 10.23 -3.86
C LEU A 8 2.38 8.76 -4.23
N ILE A 9 1.55 8.51 -5.23
CA ILE A 9 1.31 7.16 -5.76
C ILE A 9 2.58 6.62 -6.43
N ILE A 10 3.25 7.42 -7.26
CA ILE A 10 4.53 7.05 -7.91
C ILE A 10 5.60 6.78 -6.86
N GLY A 11 5.69 7.60 -5.81
CA GLY A 11 6.62 7.40 -4.70
C GLY A 11 6.31 6.12 -3.90
N GLY A 12 5.03 5.84 -3.64
CA GLY A 12 4.61 4.60 -2.99
C GLY A 12 4.94 3.36 -3.82
N VAL A 13 4.65 3.39 -5.13
CA VAL A 13 4.98 2.30 -6.06
C VAL A 13 6.50 2.09 -6.14
N ALA A 14 7.27 3.17 -6.27
CA ALA A 14 8.73 3.10 -6.27
C ALA A 14 9.29 2.52 -4.96
N GLY A 15 8.69 2.87 -3.82
CA GLY A 15 9.04 2.32 -2.51
C GLY A 15 8.76 0.82 -2.39
N ILE A 16 7.61 0.36 -2.91
CA ILE A 16 7.26 -1.07 -2.96
C ILE A 16 8.25 -1.83 -3.86
N VAL A 17 8.57 -1.30 -5.04
CA VAL A 17 9.53 -1.91 -5.97
C VAL A 17 10.94 -1.98 -5.35
N ALA A 18 11.38 -0.93 -4.67
CA ALA A 18 12.68 -0.91 -3.99
C ALA A 18 12.75 -1.94 -2.84
N MET A 19 11.70 -2.03 -2.03
CA MET A 19 11.56 -3.05 -0.98
C MET A 19 11.58 -4.47 -1.55
N PHE A 20 10.89 -4.69 -2.67
CA PHE A 20 10.88 -5.97 -3.38
C PHE A 20 12.29 -6.35 -3.88
N LEU A 21 12.98 -5.43 -4.55
CA LEU A 21 14.35 -5.66 -5.01
C LEU A 21 15.31 -5.95 -3.84
N LEU A 22 15.24 -5.18 -2.76
CA LEU A 22 16.03 -5.43 -1.54
C LEU A 22 15.76 -6.83 -0.96
N SER A 23 14.51 -7.30 -0.98
CA SER A 23 14.15 -8.63 -0.51
C SER A 23 14.73 -9.77 -1.37
N LEU A 24 15.02 -9.52 -2.64
CA LEU A 24 15.68 -10.49 -3.54
C LEU A 24 17.17 -10.60 -3.27
N PHE A 25 17.84 -9.47 -2.97
CA PHE A 25 19.28 -9.45 -2.68
C PHE A 25 19.60 -9.89 -1.24
N LEU A 26 18.69 -9.64 -0.30
CA LEU A 26 18.88 -9.94 1.11
C LEU A 26 17.67 -10.74 1.65
N PRO A 27 17.69 -12.07 1.55
CA PRO A 27 16.56 -12.94 1.93
C PRO A 27 16.15 -12.76 3.40
N ALA A 28 17.10 -12.46 4.28
CA ALA A 28 16.85 -12.20 5.70
C ALA A 28 15.93 -10.99 5.96
N PHE A 29 15.86 -10.05 5.02
CA PHE A 29 14.99 -8.87 5.11
C PHE A 29 13.63 -9.08 4.44
N GLN A 30 13.34 -10.25 3.85
CA GLN A 30 12.02 -10.54 3.28
C GLN A 30 10.84 -10.20 4.21
N PRO A 31 10.78 -10.64 5.48
CA PRO A 31 9.65 -10.32 6.34
C PRO A 31 9.48 -8.82 6.57
N VAL A 32 10.60 -8.08 6.69
CA VAL A 32 10.59 -6.61 6.82
C VAL A 32 10.12 -5.94 5.53
N ALA A 33 10.57 -6.43 4.37
CA ALA A 33 10.18 -5.91 3.06
C ALA A 33 8.69 -6.18 2.76
N LYS A 34 8.18 -7.36 3.10
CA LYS A 34 6.75 -7.70 3.01
C LYS A 34 5.91 -6.79 3.90
N ALA A 35 6.32 -6.60 5.16
CA ALA A 35 5.65 -5.68 6.09
C ALA A 35 5.66 -4.24 5.58
N GLY A 36 6.82 -3.78 5.10
CA GLY A 36 7.01 -2.44 4.54
C GLY A 36 6.15 -2.19 3.31
N ALA A 37 6.07 -3.14 2.38
CA ALA A 37 5.23 -3.04 1.19
C ALA A 37 3.74 -2.95 1.54
N LEU A 38 3.27 -3.76 2.49
CA LEU A 38 1.90 -3.70 3.01
C LEU A 38 1.59 -2.35 3.67
N LEU A 39 2.52 -1.83 4.48
CA LEU A 39 2.39 -0.52 5.12
C LEU A 39 2.31 0.62 4.11
N ILE A 40 3.16 0.61 3.08
CA ILE A 40 3.15 1.60 2.01
C ILE A 40 1.83 1.54 1.24
N TYR A 41 1.35 0.34 0.92
CA TYR A 41 0.05 0.16 0.26
C TYR A 41 -1.12 0.70 1.11
N ALA A 42 -1.12 0.41 2.42
CA ALA A 42 -2.13 0.92 3.35
C ALA A 42 -2.11 2.45 3.42
N LEU A 43 -0.93 3.06 3.50
CA LEU A 43 -0.75 4.52 3.55
C LEU A 43 -1.24 5.19 2.27
N VAL A 44 -0.88 4.67 1.10
CA VAL A 44 -1.32 5.22 -0.19
C VAL A 44 -2.83 5.12 -0.33
N ASN A 45 -3.45 4.00 0.05
CA ASN A 45 -4.90 3.85 0.01
C ASN A 45 -5.60 4.75 1.05
N TYR A 46 -5.07 4.86 2.26
CA TYR A 46 -5.63 5.74 3.28
C TYR A 46 -5.66 7.20 2.82
N VAL A 47 -4.56 7.69 2.23
CA VAL A 47 -4.51 9.04 1.65
C VAL A 47 -5.53 9.20 0.52
N GLN A 48 -5.67 8.20 -0.35
CA GLN A 48 -6.67 8.24 -1.43
C GLN A 48 -8.11 8.27 -0.89
N ILE A 49 -8.46 7.42 0.09
CA ILE A 49 -9.79 7.39 0.70
C ILE A 49 -10.08 8.70 1.44
N LYS A 50 -9.10 9.25 2.15
CA LYS A 50 -9.23 10.54 2.84
C LYS A 50 -9.51 11.68 1.85
N GLU A 51 -8.86 11.68 0.69
CA GLU A 51 -9.15 12.65 -0.37
C GLU A 51 -10.52 12.41 -1.02
N MET A 52 -10.92 11.15 -1.27
CA MET A 52 -12.27 10.82 -1.76
C MET A 52 -13.35 11.33 -0.81
N LYS A 53 -13.15 11.17 0.50
CA LYS A 53 -14.03 11.71 1.55
C LYS A 53 -14.11 13.23 1.48
N GLN A 54 -12.99 13.92 1.30
CA GLN A 54 -12.94 15.39 1.18
C GLN A 54 -13.63 15.91 -0.09
N ASN A 55 -13.64 15.11 -1.16
CA ASN A 55 -14.34 15.44 -2.41
C ASN A 55 -15.83 15.03 -2.40
N GLY A 56 -16.37 14.57 -1.27
CA GLY A 56 -17.76 14.15 -1.14
C GLY A 56 -18.09 12.85 -1.88
N GLN A 57 -17.09 12.04 -2.23
CA GLN A 57 -17.29 10.75 -2.89
C GLN A 57 -17.57 9.65 -1.85
N ASP A 58 -18.33 8.64 -2.24
CA ASP A 58 -18.59 7.46 -1.42
C ASP A 58 -17.28 6.70 -1.15
N ILE A 59 -16.98 6.49 0.13
CA ILE A 59 -15.76 5.87 0.62
C ILE A 59 -15.95 4.44 1.14
N GLU A 60 -17.19 3.96 1.30
CA GLU A 60 -17.42 2.65 1.91
C GLU A 60 -16.82 1.53 1.07
N LYS A 61 -17.09 1.53 -0.24
CA LYS A 61 -16.56 0.54 -1.19
C LYS A 61 -15.03 0.51 -1.22
N PRO A 62 -14.31 1.64 -1.46
CA PRO A 62 -12.85 1.61 -1.48
C PRO A 62 -12.22 1.30 -0.11
N ALA A 63 -12.86 1.68 1.01
CA ALA A 63 -12.38 1.33 2.34
C ALA A 63 -12.52 -0.17 2.64
N LEU A 64 -13.69 -0.76 2.36
CA LEU A 64 -13.93 -2.19 2.52
C LEU A 64 -12.99 -3.01 1.64
N PHE A 65 -12.79 -2.59 0.39
CA PHE A 65 -11.86 -3.26 -0.52
C PHE A 65 -10.42 -3.17 -0.01
N THR A 66 -9.98 -2.00 0.47
CA THR A 66 -8.65 -1.84 1.06
C THR A 66 -8.46 -2.74 2.27
N ALA A 67 -9.45 -2.81 3.17
CA ALA A 67 -9.40 -3.69 4.33
C ALA A 67 -9.31 -5.17 3.94
N ALA A 68 -10.12 -5.62 2.98
CA ALA A 68 -10.09 -6.99 2.47
C ALA A 68 -8.73 -7.33 1.85
N VAL A 69 -8.16 -6.45 1.03
CA VAL A 69 -6.84 -6.64 0.42
C VAL A 69 -5.75 -6.72 1.48
N LEU A 70 -5.77 -5.85 2.50
CA LEU A 70 -4.78 -5.88 3.59
C LEU A 70 -4.83 -7.19 4.38
N ILE A 71 -6.03 -7.71 4.65
CA ILE A 71 -6.20 -8.97 5.39
C ILE A 71 -5.73 -10.16 4.54
N ILE A 72 -6.17 -10.26 3.28
CA ILE A 72 -5.85 -11.39 2.40
C ILE A 72 -4.36 -11.40 2.07
N ILE A 73 -3.81 -10.27 1.62
CA ILE A 73 -2.39 -10.17 1.26
C ILE A 73 -1.52 -10.28 2.52
N GLY A 74 -1.94 -9.71 3.65
CA GLY A 74 -1.28 -9.89 4.94
C GLY A 74 -1.16 -11.36 5.33
N TYR A 75 -2.26 -12.10 5.24
CA TYR A 75 -2.25 -13.53 5.53
C TYR A 75 -1.29 -14.30 4.60
N LEU A 76 -1.38 -14.09 3.27
CA LEU A 76 -0.54 -14.76 2.28
C LEU A 76 0.96 -14.42 2.42
N LEU A 77 1.29 -13.23 2.92
CA LEU A 77 2.70 -12.82 3.05
C LEU A 77 3.39 -13.35 4.31
N PHE A 78 2.63 -13.63 5.38
CA PHE A 78 3.18 -14.01 6.69
C PHE A 78 2.83 -15.42 7.17
N PHE A 79 1.81 -16.07 6.62
CA PHE A 79 1.32 -17.38 7.08
C PHE A 79 1.32 -18.47 5.99
N THR A 80 1.85 -18.18 4.80
CA THR A 80 2.22 -19.15 3.74
C THR A 80 3.73 -19.31 3.70
#